data_AF-A0A1V3XB25-F1
#
_entry.id   AF-A0A1V3XB25-F1
#
_cell.length_a   1.000
_cell.length_b   1.000
_cell.length_c   1.000
_cell.angle_alpha   90.00
_cell.angle_beta   90.00
_cell.angle_gamma   90.00
#
_symmetry.space_group_name_H-M   'P 1'
#
loop_
_entity.id
_entity.type
_entity.pdbx_description
1 polymer ?
#
loop_
_entity_poly.entity_id
_entity_poly.type
_entity_poly.pdbx_seq_one_letter_code
_entity_poly.pdbx_strand_id
1 'polypeptide(L)'
;MPCPNVPPGFDFTDPDIYAERLPVAEFAELRASAPIWWNEQAPGHGGGYHDGGFWAITKLKDVKEVSRRSDVFSSYENTVIPRFHNDIAREDIEVQRFVMLNQDAPHHTRLRKIISRGFTPRAIGRLEAELNERAHKIAKAAAAEGSGDFVEQVSCELPLQAIAGLLGVPQEDRGKLFHWSNEMTGTEDPEFAHVDPKASSVELISYAMKMAEDKAKNPGDDIVTQLIQADIDGEKLSDDEFGFFVVMLAVAGNETSRNSITQGMMAFADHPDQWELYKNERPESAADEIVRWATPVTCFQRTALQDYELSGVQIKRASGW
;
A
#
# COMPACT_ATOMS: atom_id res chain seq x y z
N MET A 1 25.60 -8.13 -20.66
CA MET A 1 25.22 -8.45 -19.28
C MET A 1 25.05 -9.97 -19.16
N PRO A 2 25.26 -10.59 -18.00
CA PRO A 2 24.89 -11.99 -17.79
C PRO A 2 23.40 -12.16 -18.10
N CYS A 3 23.04 -13.22 -18.83
CA CYS A 3 21.64 -13.57 -19.04
C CYS A 3 21.19 -14.37 -17.81
N PRO A 4 20.26 -13.86 -16.97
CA PRO A 4 19.77 -14.60 -15.83
C PRO A 4 19.06 -15.87 -16.29
N ASN A 5 19.14 -16.94 -15.49
CA ASN A 5 18.44 -18.19 -15.76
C ASN A 5 16.96 -18.10 -15.36
N VAL A 6 16.21 -17.23 -16.03
CA VAL A 6 14.74 -17.10 -15.92
C VAL A 6 14.08 -17.58 -17.22
N PRO A 7 12.84 -18.10 -17.18
CA PRO A 7 12.13 -18.51 -18.39
C PRO A 7 12.07 -17.39 -19.44
N PRO A 8 12.15 -17.70 -20.75
CA PRO A 8 11.93 -16.70 -21.79
C PRO A 8 10.55 -16.05 -21.66
N GLY A 9 10.49 -14.72 -21.71
CA GLY A 9 9.24 -13.96 -21.56
C GLY A 9 8.71 -13.87 -20.12
N PHE A 10 9.52 -14.23 -19.11
CA PHE A 10 9.11 -14.13 -17.71
C PHE A 10 8.91 -12.67 -17.27
N ASP A 11 7.70 -12.34 -16.83
CA ASP A 11 7.32 -11.04 -16.30
C ASP A 11 7.18 -11.10 -14.77
N PHE A 12 8.01 -10.35 -14.04
CA PHE A 12 7.93 -10.31 -12.57
C PHE A 12 6.66 -9.64 -12.04
N THR A 13 5.82 -9.05 -12.89
CA THR A 13 4.53 -8.45 -12.56
C THR A 13 3.34 -9.25 -13.06
N ASP A 14 3.55 -10.44 -13.62
CA ASP A 14 2.47 -11.30 -14.06
C ASP A 14 1.59 -11.74 -12.88
N PRO A 15 0.29 -11.34 -12.82
CA PRO A 15 -0.59 -11.68 -11.71
C PRO A 15 -0.81 -13.20 -11.56
N ASP A 16 -0.71 -13.96 -12.66
CA ASP A 16 -0.89 -15.42 -12.64
C ASP A 16 0.20 -16.10 -11.78
N ILE A 17 1.39 -15.51 -11.69
CA ILE A 17 2.43 -16.00 -10.78
C ILE A 17 1.96 -15.85 -9.33
N TYR A 18 1.47 -14.65 -8.96
CA TYR A 18 1.10 -14.30 -7.59
C TYR A 18 -0.17 -15.00 -7.10
N ALA A 19 -1.05 -15.40 -8.02
CA ALA A 19 -2.20 -16.26 -7.72
C ALA A 19 -1.77 -17.63 -7.18
N GLU A 20 -0.58 -18.12 -7.56
CA GLU A 20 -0.08 -19.44 -7.17
C GLU A 20 1.06 -19.39 -6.14
N ARG A 21 1.99 -18.43 -6.26
CA ARG A 21 3.23 -18.39 -5.46
C ARG A 21 3.94 -17.03 -5.52
N LEU A 22 4.93 -16.85 -4.65
CA LEU A 22 5.94 -15.81 -4.82
C LEU A 22 7.12 -16.31 -5.69
N PRO A 23 7.63 -15.52 -6.66
CA PRO A 23 8.78 -15.90 -7.50
C PRO A 23 10.13 -15.73 -6.78
N VAL A 24 10.26 -16.38 -5.61
CA VAL A 24 11.41 -16.24 -4.71
C VAL A 24 12.72 -16.71 -5.37
N ALA A 25 12.67 -17.81 -6.11
CA ALA A 25 13.83 -18.38 -6.79
C ALA A 25 14.31 -17.47 -7.93
N GLU A 26 13.38 -16.90 -8.69
CA GLU A 26 13.66 -16.00 -9.80
C GLU A 26 14.24 -14.66 -9.30
N PHE A 27 13.72 -14.13 -8.20
CA PHE A 27 14.35 -12.97 -7.56
C PHE A 27 15.75 -13.30 -7.01
N ALA A 28 15.98 -14.51 -6.50
CA ALA A 28 17.30 -14.93 -6.03
C ALA A 28 18.30 -15.04 -7.18
N GLU A 29 17.86 -15.57 -8.33
CA GLU A 29 18.65 -15.63 -9.57
C GLU A 29 19.04 -14.22 -10.02
N LEU A 30 18.09 -13.28 -10.14
CA LEU A 30 18.42 -11.89 -10.49
C LEU A 30 19.42 -11.28 -9.52
N ARG A 31 19.23 -11.44 -8.20
CA ARG A 31 20.19 -10.93 -7.21
C ARG A 31 21.60 -11.52 -7.39
N ALA A 32 21.73 -12.74 -7.91
CA ALA A 32 23.01 -13.41 -8.10
C ALA A 32 23.68 -13.04 -9.43
N SER A 33 22.92 -12.98 -10.52
CA SER A 33 23.47 -12.90 -11.89
C SER A 33 23.19 -11.58 -12.60
N ALA A 34 22.02 -10.96 -12.39
CA ALA A 34 21.59 -9.74 -13.07
C ALA A 34 20.73 -8.85 -12.14
N PRO A 35 21.34 -8.15 -11.16
CA PRO A 35 20.58 -7.50 -10.07
C PRO A 35 19.74 -6.29 -10.50
N ILE A 36 20.06 -5.72 -11.66
CA ILE A 36 19.26 -4.75 -12.40
C ILE A 36 19.11 -5.36 -13.80
N TRP A 37 17.88 -5.74 -14.16
CA TRP A 37 17.60 -6.47 -15.37
C TRP A 37 16.39 -5.89 -16.10
N TRP A 38 16.47 -5.78 -17.42
CA TRP A 38 15.36 -5.33 -18.24
C TRP A 38 14.33 -6.46 -18.38
N ASN A 39 13.17 -6.29 -17.76
CA ASN A 39 12.01 -7.17 -17.92
C ASN A 39 11.22 -6.70 -19.14
N GLU A 40 11.39 -7.39 -20.26
CA GLU A 40 10.69 -7.07 -21.50
C GLU A 40 9.22 -7.52 -21.44
N GLN A 41 8.32 -6.63 -21.84
CA GLN A 41 6.89 -6.90 -21.92
C GLN A 41 6.40 -6.80 -23.36
N ALA A 42 5.69 -7.82 -23.82
CA ALA A 42 5.11 -7.85 -25.16
C ALA A 42 4.02 -6.77 -25.31
N PRO A 43 3.81 -6.22 -26.52
CA PRO A 43 2.72 -5.27 -26.78
C PRO A 43 1.37 -5.82 -26.33
N GLY A 44 0.65 -5.05 -25.50
CA GLY A 44 -0.64 -5.45 -24.92
C GLY A 44 -0.56 -6.32 -23.66
N HIS A 45 0.65 -6.60 -23.15
CA HIS A 45 0.87 -7.42 -21.95
C HIS A 45 1.64 -6.68 -20.83
N GLY A 46 1.72 -5.36 -20.91
CA GLY A 46 2.45 -4.50 -19.97
C GLY A 46 1.63 -3.99 -18.79
N GLY A 47 0.45 -4.55 -18.52
CA GLY A 47 -0.38 -4.16 -17.39
C GLY A 47 -0.85 -2.71 -17.43
N GLY A 48 -1.26 -2.23 -18.61
CA GLY A 48 -1.64 -0.83 -18.84
C GLY A 48 -0.49 0.09 -19.28
N TYR A 49 0.75 -0.41 -19.26
CA TYR A 49 1.92 0.29 -19.79
C TYR A 49 2.28 -0.22 -21.19
N HIS A 50 2.83 0.69 -22.01
CA HIS A 50 3.10 0.48 -23.44
C HIS A 50 4.52 0.91 -23.85
N ASP A 51 5.45 0.90 -22.92
CA ASP A 51 6.86 1.28 -23.07
C ASP A 51 7.80 0.09 -23.37
N GLY A 52 7.25 -1.13 -23.40
CA GLY A 52 7.95 -2.36 -23.81
C GLY A 52 8.66 -3.09 -22.67
N GLY A 53 8.53 -2.63 -21.43
CA GLY A 53 9.12 -3.29 -20.27
C GLY A 53 9.64 -2.30 -19.22
N PHE A 54 10.33 -2.85 -18.23
CA PHE A 54 10.78 -2.10 -17.05
C PHE A 54 12.10 -2.63 -16.49
N TRP A 55 12.73 -1.86 -15.60
CA TRP A 55 13.94 -2.31 -14.92
C TRP A 55 13.61 -3.01 -13.59
N ALA A 56 13.80 -4.33 -13.52
CA ALA A 56 13.67 -5.08 -12.28
C ALA A 56 14.84 -4.77 -11.32
N ILE A 57 14.56 -4.05 -10.23
CA ILE A 57 15.54 -3.66 -9.20
C ILE A 57 15.46 -4.61 -8.00
N THR A 58 16.47 -5.48 -7.83
CA THR A 58 16.37 -6.60 -6.86
C THR A 58 17.26 -6.48 -5.62
N LYS A 59 18.07 -5.43 -5.53
CA LYS A 59 18.98 -5.19 -4.41
C LYS A 59 18.48 -4.03 -3.54
N LEU A 60 18.46 -4.24 -2.23
CA LEU A 60 18.02 -3.24 -1.25
C LEU A 60 18.77 -1.90 -1.37
N LYS A 61 20.07 -1.92 -1.71
CA LYS A 61 20.86 -0.69 -1.90
C LYS A 61 20.33 0.17 -3.04
N ASP A 62 19.88 -0.46 -4.12
CA ASP A 62 19.43 0.21 -5.35
C ASP A 62 17.99 0.69 -5.16
N VAL A 63 17.13 -0.11 -4.50
CA VAL A 63 15.80 0.34 -4.03
C VAL A 63 15.91 1.60 -3.17
N LYS A 64 16.85 1.63 -2.21
CA LYS A 64 17.11 2.81 -1.37
C LYS A 64 17.66 4.00 -2.17
N GLU A 65 18.43 3.77 -3.23
CA GLU A 65 18.93 4.84 -4.08
C GLU A 65 17.81 5.48 -4.90
N VAL A 66 17.02 4.66 -5.59
CA VAL A 66 15.82 5.09 -6.35
C VAL A 66 14.86 5.84 -5.44
N SER A 67 14.57 5.30 -4.25
CA SER A 67 13.66 5.91 -3.28
C SER A 67 14.14 7.27 -2.76
N ARG A 68 15.47 7.50 -2.67
CA ARG A 68 16.05 8.77 -2.20
C ARG A 68 16.12 9.82 -3.30
N ARG A 69 16.31 9.39 -4.54
CA ARG A 69 16.46 10.26 -5.72
C ARG A 69 15.11 10.55 -6.37
N SER A 70 14.15 11.02 -5.58
CA SER A 70 12.80 11.40 -6.08
C SER A 70 12.82 12.62 -7.02
N ASP A 71 13.95 13.33 -7.10
CA ASP A 71 14.21 14.35 -8.13
C ASP A 71 14.44 13.74 -9.53
N VAL A 72 14.84 12.47 -9.58
CA VAL A 72 15.11 11.70 -10.80
C VAL A 72 14.02 10.67 -11.06
N PHE A 73 13.60 9.96 -10.02
CA PHE A 73 12.67 8.84 -10.09
C PHE A 73 11.29 9.28 -9.60
N SER A 74 10.44 9.64 -10.56
CA SER A 74 9.11 10.21 -10.35
C SER A 74 8.09 9.16 -9.91
N SER A 75 7.27 9.52 -8.92
CA SER A 75 6.03 8.81 -8.61
C SER A 75 4.87 9.30 -9.47
N TYR A 76 4.91 10.53 -9.98
CA TYR A 76 3.79 11.15 -10.70
C TYR A 76 3.66 10.70 -12.15
N GLU A 77 4.80 10.54 -12.84
CA GLU A 77 4.84 10.35 -14.30
C GLU A 77 4.02 9.15 -14.77
N ASN A 78 4.20 7.98 -14.15
CA ASN A 78 3.45 6.75 -14.45
C ASN A 78 2.72 6.15 -13.26
N THR A 79 2.60 6.87 -12.14
CA THR A 79 2.11 6.35 -10.84
C THR A 79 3.00 5.21 -10.30
N VAL A 80 2.76 4.77 -9.07
CA VAL A 80 3.65 3.80 -8.41
C VAL A 80 3.23 2.35 -8.57
N ILE A 81 2.00 2.07 -9.00
CA ILE A 81 1.49 0.70 -9.17
C ILE A 81 1.98 0.17 -10.52
N PRO A 82 2.69 -0.97 -10.58
CA PRO A 82 3.32 -1.45 -11.81
C PRO A 82 2.45 -2.35 -12.69
N ARG A 83 1.27 -2.74 -12.21
CA ARG A 83 0.37 -3.66 -12.91
C ARG A 83 -1.08 -3.24 -12.72
N PHE A 84 -1.79 -3.22 -13.84
CA PHE A 84 -3.24 -3.12 -13.93
C PHE A 84 -3.74 -4.15 -14.95
N HIS A 85 -5.05 -4.20 -15.18
CA HIS A 85 -5.59 -4.85 -16.37
C HIS A 85 -4.94 -4.30 -17.64
N ASN A 86 -4.60 -5.19 -18.58
CA ASN A 86 -3.89 -4.83 -19.81
C ASN A 86 -4.62 -3.82 -20.70
N ASP A 87 -5.94 -3.72 -20.57
CA ASP A 87 -6.83 -2.85 -21.34
C ASP A 87 -7.26 -1.58 -20.58
N ILE A 88 -6.69 -1.31 -19.40
CA ILE A 88 -6.97 -0.08 -18.64
C ILE A 88 -6.71 1.16 -19.49
N ALA A 89 -7.63 2.13 -19.43
CA ALA A 89 -7.43 3.41 -20.09
C ALA A 89 -6.34 4.22 -19.37
N ARG A 90 -5.51 4.95 -20.12
CA ARG A 90 -4.44 5.77 -19.52
C ARG A 90 -4.99 6.78 -18.49
N GLU A 91 -6.16 7.36 -18.75
CA GLU A 91 -6.82 8.28 -17.82
C GLU A 91 -7.13 7.66 -16.45
N ASP A 92 -7.41 6.35 -16.39
CA ASP A 92 -7.66 5.62 -15.15
C ASP A 92 -6.36 5.30 -14.37
N ILE A 93 -5.21 5.28 -15.06
CA ILE A 93 -3.91 5.30 -14.38
C ILE A 93 -3.66 6.70 -13.82
N GLU A 94 -3.85 7.73 -14.64
CA GLU A 94 -3.52 9.12 -14.30
C GLU A 94 -4.40 9.71 -13.19
N VAL A 95 -5.65 9.24 -13.04
CA VAL A 95 -6.53 9.66 -11.92
C VAL A 95 -5.90 9.38 -10.56
N GLN A 96 -5.02 8.39 -10.46
CA GLN A 96 -4.36 8.06 -9.19
C GLN A 96 -3.37 9.15 -8.73
N ARG A 97 -3.01 10.12 -9.60
CA ARG A 97 -2.19 11.29 -9.25
C ARG A 97 -2.85 12.22 -8.23
N PHE A 98 -4.17 12.08 -7.99
CA PHE A 98 -4.87 12.84 -6.96
C PHE A 98 -4.49 12.43 -5.53
N VAL A 99 -4.02 11.19 -5.31
CA VAL A 99 -3.50 10.78 -3.98
C VAL A 99 -2.01 11.11 -3.85
N MET A 100 -1.58 11.54 -2.66
CA MET A 100 -0.20 12.00 -2.44
C MET A 100 0.88 10.94 -2.72
N LEU A 101 0.52 9.65 -2.69
CA LEU A 101 1.43 8.55 -3.04
C LEU A 101 2.00 8.69 -4.47
N ASN A 102 1.20 9.23 -5.38
CA ASN A 102 1.51 9.39 -6.81
C ASN A 102 1.84 10.85 -7.17
N GLN A 103 2.38 11.62 -6.22
CA GLN A 103 2.78 13.00 -6.45
C GLN A 103 4.27 13.19 -6.21
N ASP A 104 4.85 14.15 -6.93
CA ASP A 104 6.22 14.61 -6.73
C ASP A 104 6.24 15.97 -6.02
N ALA A 105 7.45 16.43 -5.68
CA ALA A 105 7.64 17.79 -5.20
C ALA A 105 7.26 18.82 -6.28
N PRO A 106 6.67 19.99 -5.92
CA PRO A 106 6.43 20.47 -4.56
C PRO A 106 5.11 19.98 -3.92
N HIS A 107 4.16 19.47 -4.71
CA HIS A 107 2.81 19.10 -4.24
C HIS A 107 2.84 18.03 -3.13
N HIS A 108 3.56 16.92 -3.34
CA HIS A 108 3.74 15.89 -2.31
C HIS A 108 4.38 16.46 -1.04
N THR A 109 5.32 17.41 -1.16
CA THR A 109 6.01 17.99 -0.01
C THR A 109 5.05 18.77 0.88
N ARG A 110 4.16 19.57 0.27
CA ARG A 110 3.11 20.30 1.00
C ARG A 110 2.14 19.33 1.70
N LEU A 111 1.56 18.39 0.95
CA LEU A 111 0.60 17.43 1.51
C LEU A 111 1.21 16.58 2.62
N ARG A 112 2.43 16.05 2.42
CA ARG A 112 3.12 15.24 3.42
C ARG A 112 3.37 16.01 4.72
N LYS A 113 3.74 17.28 4.63
CA LYS A 113 3.93 18.14 5.80
C LYS A 113 2.63 18.29 6.59
N ILE A 114 1.52 18.56 5.91
CA ILE A 114 0.20 18.71 6.54
C ILE A 114 -0.25 17.37 7.17
N ILE A 115 -0.23 16.29 6.38
CA ILE A 115 -0.72 14.96 6.78
C ILE A 115 0.08 14.36 7.93
N SER A 116 1.39 14.64 8.02
CA SER A 116 2.25 14.15 9.11
C SER A 116 1.75 14.50 10.52
N ARG A 117 0.94 15.55 10.66
CA ARG A 117 0.30 15.94 11.94
C ARG A 117 -0.63 14.84 12.48
N GLY A 118 -1.29 14.10 11.58
CA GLY A 118 -2.18 12.99 11.94
C GLY A 118 -1.45 11.73 12.43
N PHE A 119 -0.13 11.62 12.19
CA PHE A 119 0.67 10.41 12.48
C PHE A 119 1.74 10.65 13.55
N THR A 120 1.54 11.64 14.42
CA THR A 120 2.46 11.88 15.54
C THR A 120 2.42 10.73 16.56
N PRO A 121 3.50 10.49 17.34
CA PRO A 121 3.49 9.47 18.38
C PRO A 121 2.31 9.60 19.36
N ARG A 122 1.89 10.83 19.67
CA ARG A 122 0.72 11.09 20.51
C ARG A 122 -0.59 10.68 19.82
N ALA A 123 -0.76 10.98 18.54
CA ALA A 123 -1.96 10.62 17.80
C ALA A 123 -2.11 9.09 17.69
N ILE A 124 -1.02 8.39 17.37
CA ILE A 124 -1.00 6.92 17.28
C ILE A 124 -1.20 6.28 18.66
N GLY A 125 -0.50 6.77 19.70
CA GLY A 125 -0.64 6.24 21.06
C GLY A 125 -2.05 6.38 21.66
N ARG A 126 -2.86 7.35 21.20
CA ARG A 126 -4.27 7.47 21.62
C ARG A 126 -5.13 6.28 21.15
N LEU A 127 -4.71 5.56 20.12
CA LEU A 127 -5.46 4.42 19.56
C LEU A 127 -5.17 3.10 20.29
N GLU A 128 -4.06 3.03 21.03
CA GLU A 128 -3.52 1.77 21.57
C GLU A 128 -4.53 1.02 22.45
N ALA A 129 -5.19 1.72 23.38
CA ALA A 129 -6.14 1.08 24.30
C ALA A 129 -7.36 0.49 23.56
N GLU A 130 -7.95 1.24 22.63
CA GLU A 130 -9.10 0.78 21.84
C GLU A 130 -8.70 -0.40 20.94
N LEU A 131 -7.57 -0.29 20.24
CA LEU A 131 -7.11 -1.36 19.34
C LEU A 131 -6.74 -2.63 20.11
N ASN A 132 -6.16 -2.51 21.30
CA ASN A 132 -5.86 -3.65 22.15
C ASN A 132 -7.14 -4.35 22.62
N GLU A 133 -8.16 -3.61 23.03
CA GLU A 133 -9.46 -4.20 23.40
C GLU A 133 -10.11 -4.94 22.21
N ARG A 134 -10.10 -4.30 21.04
CA ARG A 134 -10.65 -4.91 19.81
C ARG A 134 -9.88 -6.15 19.39
N ALA A 135 -8.55 -6.12 19.40
CA ALA A 135 -7.71 -7.28 19.10
C ALA A 135 -8.04 -8.48 20.00
N HIS A 136 -8.22 -8.24 21.31
CA HIS A 136 -8.63 -9.30 22.24
C HIS A 136 -10.02 -9.85 21.93
N LYS A 137 -10.97 -9.00 21.54
CA LYS A 137 -12.33 -9.43 21.19
C LYS A 137 -12.36 -10.25 19.91
N ILE A 138 -11.65 -9.80 18.87
CA ILE A 138 -11.49 -10.51 17.59
C ILE A 138 -10.92 -11.91 17.83
N ALA A 139 -9.78 -12.00 18.52
CA ALA A 139 -9.14 -13.28 18.79
C ALA A 139 -10.01 -14.23 19.64
N LYS A 140 -10.75 -13.71 20.63
CA LYS A 140 -11.67 -14.52 21.44
C LYS A 140 -12.87 -15.03 20.64
N ALA A 141 -13.42 -14.21 19.75
CA ALA A 141 -14.53 -14.60 18.90
C ALA A 141 -14.12 -15.71 17.93
N ALA A 142 -13.01 -15.54 17.20
CA ALA A 142 -12.46 -16.55 16.31
C ALA A 142 -12.15 -17.87 17.06
N ALA A 143 -11.54 -17.78 18.26
CA ALA A 143 -11.24 -18.97 19.07
C ALA A 143 -12.50 -19.71 19.55
N ALA A 144 -13.62 -19.01 19.78
CA ALA A 144 -14.88 -19.62 20.21
C ALA A 144 -15.57 -20.42 19.09
N GLU A 145 -15.30 -20.10 17.83
CA GLU A 145 -15.76 -20.87 16.66
C GLU A 145 -14.95 -22.16 16.46
N GLY A 146 -13.74 -22.24 17.03
CA GLY A 146 -12.85 -23.40 17.00
C GLY A 146 -12.07 -23.58 15.70
N SER A 147 -12.67 -23.25 14.55
CA SER A 147 -12.03 -23.24 13.23
C SER A 147 -12.80 -22.32 12.28
N GLY A 148 -12.10 -21.74 11.30
CA GLY A 148 -12.71 -20.91 10.27
C GLY A 148 -11.64 -20.27 9.37
N ASP A 149 -12.05 -19.28 8.59
CA ASP A 149 -11.12 -18.49 7.79
C ASP A 149 -10.39 -17.46 8.66
N PHE A 150 -9.08 -17.64 8.81
CA PHE A 150 -8.23 -16.72 9.57
C PHE A 150 -8.22 -15.30 9.00
N VAL A 151 -8.32 -15.15 7.67
CA VAL A 151 -8.32 -13.83 7.02
C VAL A 151 -9.55 -13.04 7.48
N GLU A 152 -10.74 -13.58 7.25
CA GLU A 152 -12.00 -12.95 7.64
C GLU A 152 -12.12 -12.76 9.16
N GLN A 153 -11.79 -13.79 9.94
CA GLN A 153 -12.08 -13.83 11.37
C GLN A 153 -11.03 -13.12 12.24
N VAL A 154 -9.79 -12.94 11.74
CA VAL A 154 -8.69 -12.39 12.53
C VAL A 154 -8.03 -11.20 11.85
N SER A 155 -7.66 -11.32 10.57
CA SER A 155 -6.82 -10.32 9.90
C SER A 155 -7.58 -9.09 9.40
N CYS A 156 -8.87 -9.23 9.04
CA CYS A 156 -9.63 -8.18 8.35
C CYS A 156 -9.99 -6.98 9.22
N GLU A 157 -10.49 -7.20 10.44
CA GLU A 157 -11.16 -6.13 11.20
C GLU A 157 -10.17 -5.10 11.78
N LEU A 158 -9.05 -5.52 12.38
CA LEU A 158 -8.21 -4.62 13.17
C LEU A 158 -7.57 -3.47 12.35
N PRO A 159 -7.05 -3.68 11.12
CA PRO A 159 -6.56 -2.59 10.27
C PRO A 159 -7.63 -1.54 9.96
N LEU A 160 -8.85 -1.99 9.65
CA LEU A 160 -9.99 -1.12 9.37
C LEU A 160 -10.41 -0.31 10.61
N GLN A 161 -10.36 -0.93 11.79
CA GLN A 161 -10.60 -0.24 13.06
C GLN A 161 -9.50 0.79 13.36
N ALA A 162 -8.25 0.53 12.98
CA ALA A 162 -7.17 1.51 13.13
C ALA A 162 -7.41 2.76 12.26
N ILE A 163 -7.84 2.58 10.99
CA ILE A 163 -8.20 3.69 10.10
C ILE A 163 -9.41 4.45 10.67
N ALA A 164 -10.46 3.73 11.08
CA ALA A 164 -11.67 4.35 11.63
C ALA A 164 -11.40 5.11 12.94
N GLY A 165 -10.59 4.55 13.84
CA GLY A 165 -10.20 5.21 15.09
C GLY A 165 -9.34 6.44 14.83
N LEU A 166 -8.39 6.33 13.90
CA LEU A 166 -7.53 7.43 13.49
C LEU A 166 -8.35 8.61 12.95
N LEU A 167 -9.30 8.35 12.05
CA LEU A 167 -10.20 9.37 11.47
C LEU A 167 -11.34 9.82 12.40
N GLY A 168 -11.55 9.15 13.53
CA GLY A 168 -12.67 9.44 14.43
C GLY A 168 -14.04 9.12 13.83
N VAL A 169 -14.13 8.07 13.02
CA VAL A 169 -15.36 7.63 12.34
C VAL A 169 -16.37 7.10 13.38
N PRO A 170 -17.62 7.59 13.36
CA PRO A 170 -18.69 7.10 14.23
C PRO A 170 -18.90 5.58 14.11
N GLN A 171 -19.22 4.92 15.22
CA GLN A 171 -19.32 3.46 15.27
C GLN A 171 -20.37 2.91 14.30
N GLU A 172 -21.47 3.63 14.10
CA GLU A 172 -22.57 3.35 13.18
C GLU A 172 -22.18 3.42 11.69
N ASP A 173 -21.13 4.18 11.36
CA ASP A 173 -20.67 4.37 9.97
C ASP A 173 -19.53 3.42 9.58
N ARG A 174 -18.85 2.80 10.56
CA ARG A 174 -17.69 1.93 10.30
C ARG A 174 -18.01 0.80 9.32
N GLY A 175 -19.20 0.21 9.38
CA GLY A 175 -19.59 -0.85 8.44
C GLY A 175 -19.58 -0.41 6.97
N LYS A 176 -20.04 0.81 6.67
CA LYS A 176 -20.02 1.36 5.31
C LYS A 176 -18.59 1.68 4.86
N LEU A 177 -17.82 2.32 5.75
CA LEU A 177 -16.40 2.60 5.51
C LEU A 177 -15.63 1.33 5.16
N PHE A 178 -15.88 0.25 5.90
CA PHE A 178 -15.20 -1.04 5.73
C PHE A 178 -15.56 -1.68 4.40
N HIS A 179 -16.84 -1.63 4.04
CA HIS A 179 -17.32 -2.12 2.74
C HIS A 179 -16.62 -1.40 1.58
N TRP A 180 -16.63 -0.06 1.56
CA TRP A 180 -15.93 0.70 0.52
C TRP A 180 -14.42 0.45 0.53
N SER A 181 -13.81 0.33 1.73
CA SER A 181 -12.38 0.06 1.89
C SER A 181 -11.94 -1.28 1.32
N ASN A 182 -12.82 -2.29 1.35
CA ASN A 182 -12.54 -3.63 0.83
C ASN A 182 -12.76 -3.75 -0.68
N GLU A 183 -13.46 -2.79 -1.30
CA GLU A 183 -13.80 -2.80 -2.72
C GLU A 183 -12.83 -2.00 -3.59
N MET A 184 -11.90 -1.25 -2.99
CA MET A 184 -10.97 -0.37 -3.74
C MET A 184 -9.66 -1.07 -4.18
N THR A 185 -9.43 -2.31 -3.78
CA THR A 185 -8.20 -3.07 -4.07
C THR A 185 -8.54 -4.51 -4.46
N GLY A 186 -7.62 -5.21 -5.13
CA GLY A 186 -7.76 -6.64 -5.47
C GLY A 186 -8.62 -6.98 -6.68
N THR A 187 -8.95 -6.02 -7.55
CA THR A 187 -9.92 -6.21 -8.65
C THR A 187 -9.46 -7.11 -9.80
N GLU A 188 -8.16 -7.47 -9.85
CA GLU A 188 -7.64 -8.38 -10.88
C GLU A 188 -7.98 -9.86 -10.61
N ASP A 189 -8.44 -10.20 -9.39
CA ASP A 189 -8.88 -11.54 -9.05
C ASP A 189 -10.29 -11.82 -9.61
N PRO A 190 -10.53 -12.97 -10.27
CA PRO A 190 -11.87 -13.37 -10.72
C PRO A 190 -12.94 -13.37 -9.62
N GLU A 191 -12.59 -13.61 -8.37
CA GLU A 191 -13.51 -13.55 -7.23
C GLU A 191 -14.12 -12.14 -7.05
N PHE A 192 -13.33 -11.10 -7.34
CA PHE A 192 -13.71 -9.69 -7.14
C PHE A 192 -14.04 -8.95 -8.45
N ALA A 193 -14.10 -9.64 -9.60
CA ALA A 193 -14.36 -9.04 -10.91
C ALA A 193 -15.73 -8.31 -11.03
N HIS A 194 -16.64 -8.52 -10.07
CA HIS A 194 -17.96 -7.89 -10.02
C HIS A 194 -17.96 -6.55 -9.25
N VAL A 195 -16.85 -6.21 -8.59
CA VAL A 195 -16.69 -5.01 -7.77
C VAL A 195 -16.34 -3.81 -8.66
N ASP A 196 -17.00 -2.67 -8.46
CA ASP A 196 -16.64 -1.40 -9.09
C ASP A 196 -15.87 -0.51 -8.11
N PRO A 197 -14.52 -0.50 -8.13
CA PRO A 197 -13.72 0.31 -7.21
C PRO A 197 -13.96 1.81 -7.40
N LYS A 198 -14.41 2.26 -8.58
CA LYS A 198 -14.66 3.68 -8.86
C LYS A 198 -15.90 4.16 -8.09
N ALA A 199 -16.97 3.35 -8.08
CA ALA A 199 -18.17 3.67 -7.31
C ALA A 199 -17.86 3.81 -5.81
N SER A 200 -17.14 2.84 -5.24
CA SER A 200 -16.80 2.84 -3.81
C SER A 200 -15.83 3.97 -3.44
N SER A 201 -14.93 4.34 -4.35
CA SER A 201 -14.07 5.53 -4.21
C SER A 201 -14.88 6.82 -4.17
N VAL A 202 -15.88 6.99 -5.04
CA VAL A 202 -16.73 8.21 -5.07
C VAL A 202 -17.56 8.34 -3.80
N GLU A 203 -18.15 7.25 -3.32
CA GLU A 203 -18.92 7.22 -2.06
C GLU A 203 -18.02 7.57 -0.87
N LEU A 204 -16.81 6.99 -0.81
CA LEU A 204 -15.86 7.28 0.26
C LEU A 204 -15.38 8.74 0.25
N ILE A 205 -15.07 9.30 -0.92
CA ILE A 205 -14.70 10.71 -1.06
C ILE A 205 -15.84 11.60 -0.57
N SER A 206 -17.08 11.31 -0.98
CA SER A 206 -18.26 12.09 -0.59
C SER A 206 -18.49 12.04 0.92
N TYR A 207 -18.33 10.87 1.54
CA TYR A 207 -18.40 10.68 2.99
C TYR A 207 -17.31 11.49 3.71
N ALA A 208 -16.07 11.41 3.23
CA ALA A 208 -14.93 12.12 3.80
C ALA A 208 -15.08 13.65 3.71
N MET A 209 -15.53 14.17 2.56
CA MET A 209 -15.79 15.60 2.38
C MET A 209 -16.86 16.11 3.35
N LYS A 210 -17.94 15.34 3.53
CA LYS A 210 -18.98 15.66 4.51
C LYS A 210 -18.44 15.64 5.94
N MET A 211 -17.59 14.68 6.28
CA MET A 211 -16.92 14.62 7.58
C MET A 211 -16.05 15.86 7.82
N ALA A 212 -15.30 16.33 6.82
CA ALA A 212 -14.53 17.57 6.91
C ALA A 212 -15.44 18.78 7.18
N GLU A 213 -16.56 18.89 6.45
CA GLU A 213 -17.53 19.98 6.64
C GLU A 213 -18.13 19.99 8.05
N ASP A 214 -18.53 18.82 8.56
CA ASP A 214 -19.12 18.68 9.90
C ASP A 214 -18.10 19.00 11.01
N LYS A 215 -16.84 18.60 10.83
CA LYS A 215 -15.73 18.92 11.76
C LYS A 215 -15.32 20.39 11.69
N ALA A 216 -15.44 21.05 10.54
CA ALA A 216 -15.22 22.49 10.44
C ALA A 216 -16.25 23.29 11.26
N LYS A 217 -17.50 22.81 11.32
CA LYS A 217 -18.57 23.41 12.15
C LYS A 217 -18.42 23.07 13.64
N ASN A 218 -17.94 21.86 13.95
CA ASN A 218 -17.82 21.35 15.32
C ASN A 218 -16.41 20.77 15.57
N PRO A 219 -15.39 21.64 15.72
CA PRO A 219 -14.00 21.19 15.86
C PRO A 219 -13.77 20.43 17.18
N GLY A 220 -13.01 19.34 17.11
CA GLY A 220 -12.64 18.50 18.26
C GLY A 220 -11.12 18.39 18.45
N ASP A 221 -10.67 17.66 19.48
CA ASP A 221 -9.26 17.26 19.65
C ASP A 221 -8.98 15.96 18.87
N ASP A 222 -9.19 16.01 17.55
CA ASP A 222 -9.01 14.89 16.62
C ASP A 222 -8.15 15.28 15.41
N ILE A 223 -7.66 14.28 14.67
CA ILE A 223 -6.75 14.53 13.54
C ILE A 223 -7.46 15.26 12.39
N VAL A 224 -8.76 15.02 12.20
CA VAL A 224 -9.50 15.60 11.07
C VAL A 224 -9.51 17.12 11.23
N THR A 225 -9.82 17.57 12.44
CA THR A 225 -9.75 18.99 12.83
C THR A 225 -8.35 19.56 12.60
N GLN A 226 -7.28 18.83 12.96
CA GLN A 226 -5.90 19.28 12.77
C GLN A 226 -5.46 19.37 11.29
N LEU A 227 -6.05 18.58 10.40
CA LEU A 227 -5.70 18.53 8.98
C LEU A 227 -6.44 19.60 8.16
N ILE A 228 -7.68 19.92 8.52
CA ILE A 228 -8.52 20.91 7.82
C ILE A 228 -8.38 22.33 8.38
N GLN A 229 -7.71 22.50 9.52
CA GLN A 229 -7.35 23.81 10.07
C GLN A 229 -5.93 24.22 9.65
N ALA A 230 -5.74 25.52 9.42
CA ALA A 230 -4.45 26.08 9.06
C ALA A 230 -3.44 25.90 10.19
N ASP A 231 -2.21 25.50 9.87
CA ASP A 231 -1.11 25.48 10.83
C ASP A 231 -0.44 26.87 11.01
N ILE A 232 0.69 26.86 11.72
CA ILE A 232 1.55 28.02 11.94
C ILE A 232 2.03 28.69 10.64
N ASP A 233 2.07 27.96 9.52
CA ASP A 233 2.49 28.46 8.21
C ASP A 233 1.27 28.76 7.31
N GLY A 234 0.04 28.61 7.83
CA GLY A 234 -1.21 28.85 7.10
C GLY A 234 -1.71 27.67 6.27
N GLU A 235 -1.07 26.51 6.36
CA GLU A 235 -1.32 25.35 5.49
C GLU A 235 -2.34 24.37 6.08
N LYS A 236 -3.29 23.94 5.24
CA LYS A 236 -4.35 22.97 5.55
C LYS A 236 -4.73 22.18 4.31
N LEU A 237 -5.41 21.05 4.52
CA LEU A 237 -6.11 20.35 3.45
C LEU A 237 -7.39 21.12 3.08
N SER A 238 -7.67 21.25 1.78
CA SER A 238 -9.03 21.50 1.31
C SER A 238 -9.91 20.26 1.47
N ASP A 239 -11.22 20.41 1.29
CA ASP A 239 -12.19 19.31 1.50
C ASP A 239 -11.94 18.16 0.51
N ASP A 240 -11.58 18.47 -0.73
CA ASP A 240 -11.19 17.48 -1.74
C ASP A 240 -9.85 16.81 -1.42
N GLU A 241 -8.85 17.56 -0.96
CA GLU A 241 -7.57 17.00 -0.49
C GLU A 241 -7.77 16.04 0.69
N PHE A 242 -8.71 16.37 1.60
CA PHE A 242 -9.09 15.48 2.69
C PHE A 242 -9.81 14.22 2.19
N GLY A 243 -10.70 14.36 1.20
CA GLY A 243 -11.35 13.23 0.54
C GLY A 243 -10.34 12.24 -0.05
N PHE A 244 -9.37 12.73 -0.82
CA PHE A 244 -8.30 11.90 -1.39
C PHE A 244 -7.36 11.32 -0.32
N PHE A 245 -7.13 12.03 0.79
CA PHE A 245 -6.38 11.50 1.92
C PHE A 245 -7.08 10.29 2.57
N VAL A 246 -8.40 10.34 2.73
CA VAL A 246 -9.18 9.22 3.29
C VAL A 246 -9.16 8.01 2.34
N VAL A 247 -9.30 8.22 1.03
CA VAL A 247 -9.14 7.14 0.02
C VAL A 247 -7.75 6.51 0.13
N MET A 248 -6.71 7.33 0.20
CA MET A 248 -5.34 6.83 0.34
C MET A 248 -5.17 5.97 1.60
N LEU A 249 -5.74 6.36 2.73
CA LEU A 249 -5.68 5.54 3.95
C LEU A 249 -6.40 4.22 3.82
N ALA A 250 -7.59 4.23 3.21
CA ALA A 250 -8.39 3.04 3.01
C ALA A 250 -7.69 2.00 2.11
N VAL A 251 -6.95 2.46 1.09
CA VAL A 251 -6.13 1.57 0.23
C VAL A 251 -4.83 1.18 0.93
N ALA A 252 -4.05 2.15 1.42
CA ALA A 252 -2.68 1.91 1.89
C ALA A 252 -2.61 1.19 3.25
N GLY A 253 -3.62 1.33 4.10
CA GLY A 253 -3.61 0.81 5.47
C GLY A 253 -4.40 -0.48 5.70
N ASN A 254 -5.27 -0.86 4.76
CA ASN A 254 -6.19 -1.99 4.90
C ASN A 254 -5.51 -3.33 4.58
N GLU A 255 -5.36 -3.64 3.29
CA GLU A 255 -4.86 -4.95 2.85
C GLU A 255 -3.41 -5.20 3.22
N THR A 256 -2.57 -4.17 3.24
CA THR A 256 -1.14 -4.28 3.60
C THR A 256 -0.96 -4.84 5.02
N SER A 257 -1.70 -4.29 5.99
CA SER A 257 -1.70 -4.75 7.38
C SER A 257 -2.38 -6.11 7.52
N ARG A 258 -3.52 -6.33 6.83
CA ARG A 258 -4.22 -7.62 6.79
C ARG A 258 -3.30 -8.75 6.33
N ASN A 259 -2.62 -8.56 5.20
CA ASN A 259 -1.71 -9.53 4.63
C ASN A 259 -0.48 -9.76 5.51
N SER A 260 0.01 -8.73 6.21
CA SER A 260 1.06 -8.90 7.23
C SER A 260 0.61 -9.81 8.37
N ILE A 261 -0.61 -9.64 8.87
CA ILE A 261 -1.17 -10.48 9.95
C ILE A 261 -1.31 -11.93 9.48
N THR A 262 -1.91 -12.14 8.31
CA THR A 262 -2.11 -13.48 7.74
C THR A 262 -0.78 -14.18 7.48
N GLN A 263 0.14 -13.55 6.75
CA GLN A 263 1.43 -14.14 6.40
C GLN A 263 2.37 -14.26 7.62
N GLY A 264 2.23 -13.38 8.61
CA GLY A 264 2.91 -13.52 9.90
C GLY A 264 2.46 -14.78 10.65
N MET A 265 1.15 -15.07 10.65
CA MET A 265 0.64 -16.30 11.25
C MET A 265 1.04 -17.55 10.45
N MET A 266 1.08 -17.47 9.11
CA MET A 266 1.64 -18.54 8.27
C MET A 266 3.11 -18.80 8.62
N ALA A 267 3.92 -17.75 8.79
CA ALA A 267 5.32 -17.88 9.18
C ALA A 267 5.49 -18.54 10.55
N PHE A 268 4.65 -18.20 11.53
CA PHE A 268 4.63 -18.86 12.84
C PHE A 268 4.20 -20.34 12.76
N ALA A 269 3.29 -20.69 11.84
CA ALA A 269 2.92 -22.08 11.61
C ALA A 269 4.08 -22.90 11.02
N ASP A 270 4.86 -22.30 10.11
CA ASP A 270 6.04 -22.93 9.50
C ASP A 270 7.26 -22.97 10.45
N HIS A 271 7.31 -22.07 11.44
CA HIS A 271 8.41 -21.93 12.42
C HIS A 271 7.87 -22.00 13.86
N PRO A 272 7.45 -23.20 14.32
CA PRO A 272 6.79 -23.35 15.61
C PRO A 272 7.68 -22.98 16.81
N ASP A 273 9.00 -23.07 16.68
CA ASP A 273 9.97 -22.61 17.68
C ASP A 273 9.89 -21.08 17.89
N GLN A 274 9.72 -20.31 16.81
CA GLN A 274 9.53 -18.86 16.87
C GLN A 274 8.17 -18.51 17.46
N TRP A 275 7.14 -19.32 17.22
CA TRP A 275 5.83 -19.14 17.85
C TRP A 275 5.88 -19.36 19.36
N GLU A 276 6.59 -20.40 19.83
CA GLU A 276 6.80 -20.60 21.27
C GLU A 276 7.56 -19.45 21.91
N LEU A 277 8.62 -18.94 21.25
CA LEU A 277 9.34 -17.75 21.71
C LEU A 277 8.42 -16.53 21.81
N TYR A 278 7.62 -16.26 20.78
CA TYR A 278 6.70 -15.13 20.77
C TYR A 278 5.65 -15.21 21.88
N LYS A 279 5.06 -16.39 22.13
CA LYS A 279 4.11 -16.59 23.24
C LYS A 279 4.72 -16.31 24.60
N ASN A 280 6.00 -16.65 24.78
CA ASN A 280 6.70 -16.49 26.05
C ASN A 280 7.17 -15.05 26.29
N GLU A 281 7.73 -14.39 25.26
CA GLU A 281 8.47 -13.14 25.43
C GLU A 281 7.82 -11.93 24.75
N ARG A 282 7.00 -12.12 23.71
CA ARG A 282 6.38 -11.05 22.89
C ARG A 282 7.36 -9.91 22.51
N PRO A 283 8.50 -10.21 21.87
CA PRO A 283 9.46 -9.18 21.52
C PRO A 283 8.85 -8.17 20.53
N GLU A 284 9.05 -6.87 20.78
CA GLU A 284 8.53 -5.79 19.91
C GLU A 284 9.07 -5.90 18.47
N SER A 285 10.28 -6.46 18.29
CA SER A 285 10.88 -6.71 16.97
C SER A 285 10.13 -7.72 16.11
N ALA A 286 9.16 -8.46 16.66
CA ALA A 286 8.35 -9.40 15.88
C ALA A 286 7.56 -8.69 14.78
N ALA A 287 7.07 -7.47 15.03
CA ALA A 287 6.30 -6.73 14.04
C ALA A 287 7.13 -6.43 12.77
N ASP A 288 8.37 -5.97 12.94
CA ASP A 288 9.27 -5.68 11.81
C ASP A 288 9.66 -6.95 11.05
N GLU A 289 9.88 -8.07 11.74
CA GLU A 289 10.20 -9.35 11.08
C GLU A 289 8.99 -9.92 10.34
N ILE A 290 7.78 -9.77 10.87
CA ILE A 290 6.53 -10.11 10.17
C ILE A 290 6.39 -9.26 8.90
N VAL A 291 6.59 -7.95 8.98
CA VAL A 291 6.52 -7.06 7.80
C VAL A 291 7.60 -7.43 6.77
N ARG A 292 8.82 -7.74 7.21
CA ARG A 292 9.91 -8.19 6.33
C ARG A 292 9.59 -9.53 5.65
N TRP A 293 9.00 -10.47 6.38
CA TRP A 293 8.64 -11.78 5.85
C TRP A 293 7.48 -11.69 4.86
N ALA A 294 6.42 -10.98 5.25
CA ALA A 294 5.20 -10.85 4.47
C ALA A 294 5.39 -9.99 3.21
N THR A 295 6.19 -8.93 3.30
CA THR A 295 6.38 -7.91 2.25
C THR A 295 5.07 -7.63 1.48
N PRO A 296 4.02 -7.08 2.14
CA PRO A 296 2.66 -7.04 1.57
C PRO A 296 2.52 -6.27 0.27
N VAL A 297 3.44 -5.33 0.02
CA VAL A 297 3.61 -4.67 -1.27
C VAL A 297 4.85 -5.26 -1.91
N THR A 298 4.66 -6.18 -2.86
CA THR A 298 5.76 -6.84 -3.56
C THR A 298 6.62 -5.82 -4.31
N CYS A 299 6.00 -4.86 -4.99
CA CYS A 299 6.71 -3.84 -5.75
C CYS A 299 5.91 -2.55 -5.92
N PHE A 300 6.65 -1.46 -6.06
CA PHE A 300 6.21 -0.18 -6.61
C PHE A 300 7.25 0.29 -7.63
N GLN A 301 6.81 1.05 -8.63
CA GLN A 301 7.67 1.57 -9.71
C GLN A 301 8.02 3.05 -9.57
N ARG A 302 8.94 3.54 -10.39
CA ARG A 302 9.23 4.97 -10.59
C ARG A 302 9.70 5.25 -12.01
N THR A 303 9.30 6.37 -12.61
CA THR A 303 9.81 6.74 -13.94
C THR A 303 11.04 7.64 -13.85
N ALA A 304 12.10 7.32 -14.59
CA ALA A 304 13.27 8.18 -14.71
C ALA A 304 12.97 9.43 -15.56
N LEU A 305 13.07 10.63 -14.95
CA LEU A 305 12.87 11.93 -15.61
C LEU A 305 14.09 12.42 -16.39
N GLN A 306 15.25 11.80 -16.16
CA GLN A 306 16.51 12.04 -16.84
C GLN A 306 17.35 10.76 -16.86
N ASP A 307 18.34 10.69 -17.75
CA ASP A 307 19.30 9.58 -17.76
C ASP A 307 19.99 9.47 -16.38
N TYR A 308 20.12 8.25 -15.87
CA TYR A 308 20.72 7.97 -14.57
C TYR A 308 21.53 6.67 -14.60
N GLU A 309 22.75 6.69 -14.08
CA GLU A 309 23.55 5.49 -13.92
C GLU A 309 23.29 4.88 -12.52
N LEU A 310 22.56 3.76 -12.48
CA LEU A 310 22.25 3.03 -11.25
C LEU A 310 23.10 1.76 -11.18
N SER A 311 24.03 1.69 -10.23
CA SER A 311 24.93 0.53 -10.04
C SER A 311 25.61 0.04 -11.36
N GLY A 312 25.99 0.97 -12.22
CA GLY A 312 26.66 0.67 -13.51
C GLY A 312 25.71 0.38 -14.68
N VAL A 313 24.39 0.42 -14.47
CA VAL A 313 23.37 0.30 -15.53
C VAL A 313 22.87 1.69 -15.91
N GLN A 314 22.83 1.97 -17.22
CA GLN A 314 22.33 3.23 -17.76
C GLN A 314 20.81 3.17 -17.90
N ILE A 315 20.09 3.79 -16.96
CA ILE A 315 18.65 4.00 -17.02
C ILE A 315 18.40 5.22 -17.91
N LYS A 316 17.63 5.09 -18.98
CA LYS A 316 17.34 6.20 -19.89
C LYS A 316 16.07 6.93 -19.45
N ARG A 317 16.02 8.23 -19.74
CA ARG A 317 14.80 9.02 -19.54
C ARG A 317 13.61 8.34 -20.23
N ALA A 318 12.55 8.11 -19.48
CA ALA A 318 11.30 7.48 -19.94
C ALA A 318 11.49 6.11 -20.66
N SER A 319 12.60 5.39 -20.42
CA SER A 319 12.73 4.00 -20.87
C SER A 319 12.25 3.05 -19.80
N GLY A 320 11.02 2.55 -19.95
CA GLY A 320 10.41 1.74 -18.90
C GLY A 320 10.28 2.49 -17.57
N TRP A 321 9.78 1.77 -16.57
CA TRP A 321 9.63 2.22 -15.20
C TRP A 321 10.44 1.37 -14.20
#